data_AF-E2FEP2-F1
#
_entry.id   AF-E2FEP2-F1
#
_cell.length_a   1.000
_cell.length_b   1.000
_cell.length_c   1.000
_cell.angle_alpha   90.00
_cell.angle_beta   90.00
_cell.angle_gamma   90.00
#
_symmetry.space_group_name_H-M   'P 1'
#
loop_
_entity.id
_entity.type
_entity.pdbx_description
1 polymer ?
#
loop_
_entity_poly.entity_id
_entity_poly.type
_entity_poly.pdbx_seq_one_letter_code
_entity_poly.pdbx_strand_id
1 'polypeptide(L)'
;VLCDAEVALIIFSSRGKLYEFGSAGVNKTLDRYQRCCYTSQETNISDRETQGWYQEVSKLKAKYESLQRSQRHLLGEDLGPLSVKELQLLEKQLEMALTQARQRKTQIMIEQMEELQKKERH
;
A
#
# COMPACT_ATOMS: atom_id res chain seq x y z
N VAL A 1 16.36 -42.72 7.97
CA VAL A 1 15.52 -41.88 8.85
C VAL A 1 15.77 -42.36 10.27
N LEU A 2 16.30 -41.52 11.17
CA LEU A 2 16.80 -41.95 12.49
C LEU A 2 15.84 -41.66 13.66
N CYS A 3 14.77 -40.90 13.41
CA CYS A 3 13.66 -40.68 14.35
C CYS A 3 12.35 -40.86 13.59
N ASP A 4 11.33 -41.45 14.22
CA ASP A 4 9.97 -41.61 13.67
C ASP A 4 9.20 -40.27 13.69
N ALA A 5 9.79 -39.27 13.03
CA ALA A 5 9.29 -37.91 12.96
C ALA A 5 8.68 -37.66 11.58
N GLU A 6 7.45 -37.13 11.57
CA GLU A 6 6.82 -36.62 10.36
C GLU A 6 7.22 -35.15 10.16
N VAL A 7 7.77 -34.84 8.98
CA VAL A 7 8.37 -33.53 8.65
C VAL A 7 7.76 -33.00 7.35
N ALA A 8 7.44 -31.71 7.34
CA ALA A 8 7.12 -30.96 6.13
C ALA A 8 8.02 -29.72 6.00
N LEU A 9 8.38 -29.36 4.77
CA LEU A 9 9.21 -28.22 4.41
C LEU A 9 8.52 -27.45 3.28
N ILE A 10 8.36 -26.14 3.47
CA ILE A 10 7.75 -25.22 2.49
C ILE A 10 8.73 -24.07 2.26
N ILE A 11 9.11 -23.81 1.02
CA ILE A 11 10.05 -22.75 0.64
C ILE A 11 9.43 -21.92 -0.48
N PHE A 12 9.41 -20.59 -0.27
CA PHE A 12 9.10 -19.63 -1.32
C PHE A 12 10.39 -18.96 -1.80
N SER A 13 10.68 -19.05 -3.09
CA SER A 13 11.79 -18.31 -3.69
C SER A 13 11.51 -16.80 -3.68
N SER A 14 12.56 -15.98 -3.84
CA SER A 14 12.43 -14.53 -4.02
C SER A 14 11.58 -14.12 -5.24
N ARG A 15 11.36 -15.05 -6.19
CA ARG A 15 10.49 -14.87 -7.35
C ARG A 15 9.07 -15.42 -7.16
N GLY A 16 8.72 -15.86 -5.95
CA GLY A 16 7.38 -16.35 -5.60
C GLY A 16 7.07 -17.80 -6.00
N LYS A 17 8.05 -18.55 -6.53
CA LYS A 17 7.87 -19.99 -6.78
C LYS A 17 7.84 -20.79 -5.48
N LEU A 18 6.85 -21.68 -5.34
CA LEU A 18 6.66 -22.60 -4.22
C LEU A 18 7.42 -23.91 -4.46
N TYR A 19 8.15 -24.35 -3.44
CA TYR A 19 8.79 -25.64 -3.36
C TYR A 19 8.40 -26.30 -2.05
N GLU A 20 7.94 -27.54 -2.10
CA GLU A 20 7.41 -28.23 -0.92
C GLU A 20 7.84 -29.69 -0.85
N PHE A 21 7.97 -30.19 0.38
CA PHE A 21 8.27 -31.58 0.69
C PHE A 21 7.50 -31.99 1.94
N GLY A 22 6.95 -33.20 1.96
CA GLY A 22 6.30 -33.76 3.15
C GLY A 22 6.56 -35.25 3.23
N SER A 23 7.08 -35.73 4.37
CA SER A 23 7.38 -37.14 4.58
C SER A 23 6.13 -38.03 4.53
N ALA A 24 4.97 -37.48 4.90
CA ALA A 24 3.65 -38.12 4.80
C ALA A 24 2.70 -37.40 3.82
N GLY A 25 3.24 -36.43 3.04
CA GLY A 25 2.47 -35.50 2.22
C GLY A 25 2.16 -34.19 2.96
N VAL A 26 2.48 -33.06 2.32
CA VAL A 26 2.40 -31.71 2.91
C VAL A 26 1.01 -31.40 3.43
N ASN A 27 -0.04 -31.71 2.67
CA ASN A 27 -1.43 -31.46 3.09
C ASN A 27 -1.80 -32.23 4.36
N LYS A 28 -1.38 -33.49 4.49
CA LYS A 28 -1.67 -34.30 5.69
C LYS A 28 -0.94 -33.76 6.92
N THR A 29 0.32 -33.37 6.75
CA THR A 29 1.09 -32.75 7.83
C THR A 29 0.50 -31.40 8.22
N LEU A 30 0.04 -30.61 7.24
CA LEU A 30 -0.61 -29.32 7.46
C LEU A 30 -1.96 -29.49 8.18
N ASP A 31 -2.80 -30.43 7.76
CA ASP A 31 -4.07 -30.75 8.40
C ASP A 31 -3.84 -31.18 9.86
N ARG A 32 -2.81 -31.99 10.11
CA ARG A 32 -2.45 -32.43 11.46
C ARG A 32 -1.91 -31.28 12.31
N TYR A 33 -1.05 -30.42 11.75
CA TYR A 33 -0.58 -29.20 12.41
C TYR A 33 -1.77 -28.30 12.78
N GLN A 34 -2.68 -28.08 11.84
CA GLN A 34 -3.90 -27.32 12.07
C GLN A 34 -4.75 -27.94 13.19
N ARG A 35 -4.93 -29.26 13.20
CA ARG A 35 -5.65 -29.91 14.31
C ARG A 35 -4.90 -29.74 15.63
N CYS A 36 -3.61 -30.04 15.70
CA CYS A 36 -2.85 -29.99 16.96
C CYS A 36 -2.70 -28.57 17.53
N CYS A 37 -2.49 -27.57 16.69
CA CYS A 37 -2.32 -26.19 17.14
C CYS A 37 -3.66 -25.48 17.39
N TYR A 38 -4.72 -25.82 16.64
CA TYR A 38 -5.98 -25.06 16.69
C TYR A 38 -7.13 -25.80 17.40
N THR A 39 -7.06 -27.13 17.64
CA THR A 39 -8.05 -27.82 18.50
C THR A 39 -7.70 -27.78 19.99
N SER A 40 -6.45 -27.45 20.35
CA SER A 40 -6.05 -27.20 21.74
C SER A 40 -6.34 -25.78 22.22
N GLN A 41 -6.82 -24.89 21.34
CA GLN A 41 -7.14 -23.50 21.68
C GLN A 41 -8.64 -23.30 21.52
N GLU A 42 -9.32 -23.02 22.63
CA GLU A 42 -10.72 -22.65 22.70
C GLU A 42 -11.04 -21.49 21.74
N THR A 43 -11.47 -21.83 20.53
CA THR A 43 -12.53 -21.21 19.74
C THR A 43 -12.78 -19.70 19.95
N ASN A 44 -12.22 -18.87 19.04
CA ASN A 44 -12.84 -17.71 18.35
C ASN A 44 -12.17 -16.33 18.42
N ILE A 45 -11.17 -16.06 19.27
CA ILE A 45 -10.69 -14.66 19.42
C ILE A 45 -9.53 -14.34 18.45
N SER A 46 -8.48 -15.16 18.42
CA SER A 46 -7.27 -14.89 17.63
C SER A 46 -7.49 -14.96 16.11
N ASP A 47 -8.31 -15.90 15.63
CA ASP A 47 -8.65 -15.98 14.20
C ASP A 47 -9.52 -14.81 13.75
N ARG A 48 -10.45 -14.31 14.59
CA ARG A 48 -11.25 -13.11 14.25
C ARG A 48 -10.39 -11.85 14.20
N GLU A 49 -9.45 -11.70 15.13
CA GLU A 49 -8.51 -10.58 15.13
C GLU A 49 -7.60 -10.64 13.91
N THR A 50 -7.03 -11.80 13.59
CA THR A 50 -6.16 -11.98 12.42
C THR A 50 -6.92 -11.74 11.11
N GLN A 51 -8.15 -12.26 10.98
CA GLN A 51 -9.02 -11.98 9.82
C GLN A 51 -9.41 -10.50 9.73
N GLY A 52 -9.69 -9.85 10.86
CA GLY A 52 -9.94 -8.41 10.94
C GLY A 52 -8.74 -7.59 10.47
N TRP A 53 -7.53 -7.95 10.92
CA TRP A 53 -6.28 -7.33 10.46
C TRP A 53 -6.05 -7.52 8.97
N TYR A 54 -6.27 -8.71 8.41
CA TYR A 54 -6.18 -8.94 6.97
C TYR A 54 -7.18 -8.08 6.19
N GLN A 55 -8.40 -7.92 6.70
CA GLN A 55 -9.41 -7.08 6.09
C GLN A 55 -9.02 -5.60 6.12
N GLU A 56 -8.50 -5.10 7.25
CA GLU A 56 -8.02 -3.71 7.38
C GLU A 56 -6.81 -3.43 6.48
N VAL A 57 -5.85 -4.36 6.40
CA VAL A 57 -4.71 -4.26 5.47
C VAL A 57 -5.21 -4.23 4.02
N SER A 58 -6.19 -5.05 3.67
CA SER A 58 -6.77 -5.07 2.32
C SER A 58 -7.48 -3.75 1.98
N LYS A 59 -8.25 -3.20 2.94
CA LYS A 59 -8.89 -1.88 2.78
C LYS A 59 -7.84 -0.77 2.62
N LEU A 60 -6.78 -0.80 3.42
CA LEU A 60 -5.71 0.19 3.35
C LEU A 60 -4.96 0.11 2.02
N LYS A 61 -4.65 -1.10 1.56
CA LYS A 61 -4.02 -1.34 0.25
C LYS A 61 -4.87 -0.80 -0.89
N ALA A 62 -6.17 -1.05 -0.89
CA ALA A 62 -7.09 -0.51 -1.91
C ALA A 62 -7.13 1.04 -1.90
N LYS A 63 -7.11 1.66 -0.71
CA LYS A 63 -7.01 3.13 -0.59
C LYS A 63 -5.68 3.65 -1.15
N TYR A 64 -4.58 2.99 -0.82
CA TYR A 64 -3.25 3.34 -1.32
C TYR A 64 -3.18 3.26 -2.85
N GLU A 65 -3.63 2.16 -3.44
CA GLU A 65 -3.64 1.98 -4.89
C GLU A 65 -4.52 3.02 -5.60
N SER A 66 -5.66 3.38 -5.01
CA SER A 66 -6.52 4.45 -5.51
C SER A 66 -5.81 5.81 -5.46
N LEU A 67 -5.15 6.13 -4.34
CA LEU A 67 -4.42 7.37 -4.17
C LEU A 67 -3.23 7.46 -5.14
N GLN A 68 -2.46 6.38 -5.29
CA GLN A 68 -1.34 6.30 -6.22
C GLN A 68 -1.79 6.45 -7.68
N ARG A 69 -2.96 5.90 -8.04
CA ARG A 69 -3.56 6.11 -9.37
C ARG A 69 -3.93 7.57 -9.58
N SER A 70 -4.57 8.21 -8.59
CA SER A 70 -4.90 9.63 -8.63
C SER A 70 -3.64 10.51 -8.78
N GLN A 71 -2.57 10.21 -8.05
CA GLN A 71 -1.30 10.91 -8.16
C GLN A 71 -0.71 10.82 -9.58
N ARG A 72 -0.71 9.62 -10.18
CA ARG A 72 -0.25 9.44 -11.57
C ARG A 72 -1.06 10.29 -12.55
N HIS A 73 -2.39 10.30 -12.41
CA HIS A 73 -3.22 11.17 -13.24
C HIS A 73 -2.86 12.66 -13.07
N LEU A 74 -2.65 13.14 -11.83
CA LEU A 74 -2.22 14.52 -11.56
C LEU A 74 -0.86 14.86 -12.16
N LEU A 75 0.02 13.85 -12.35
CA LEU A 75 1.31 13.99 -13.02
C LEU A 75 1.22 13.85 -14.55
N GLY A 76 0.02 13.62 -15.09
CA GLY A 76 -0.20 13.42 -16.52
C GLY A 76 0.10 12.00 -17.01
N GLU A 77 0.23 11.04 -16.09
CA GLU A 77 0.49 9.63 -16.37
C GLU A 77 -0.80 8.80 -16.35
N ASP A 78 -0.80 7.66 -17.06
CA ASP A 78 -1.90 6.69 -17.09
C ASP A 78 -3.29 7.28 -17.35
N LEU A 79 -3.36 8.28 -18.22
CA LEU A 79 -4.61 9.01 -18.52
C LEU A 79 -5.58 8.24 -19.42
N GLY A 80 -5.13 7.18 -20.09
CA GLY A 80 -5.92 6.40 -21.07
C GLY A 80 -7.29 5.91 -20.57
N PRO A 81 -7.45 5.48 -19.29
CA PRO A 81 -8.74 5.06 -18.75
C PRO A 81 -9.73 6.20 -18.44
N LEU A 82 -9.30 7.46 -18.44
CA LEU A 82 -10.15 8.61 -18.12
C LEU A 82 -11.01 9.02 -19.32
N SER A 83 -12.26 9.34 -19.07
CA SER A 83 -13.13 9.97 -20.07
C SER A 83 -12.72 11.42 -20.34
N VAL A 84 -13.16 11.96 -21.48
CA VAL A 84 -12.94 13.38 -21.84
C VAL A 84 -13.41 14.33 -20.73
N LYS A 85 -14.56 14.04 -20.10
CA LYS A 85 -15.09 14.84 -19.01
C LYS A 85 -14.20 14.81 -17.77
N GLU A 86 -13.65 13.65 -17.43
CA GLU A 86 -12.73 13.51 -16.30
C GLU A 86 -11.40 14.20 -16.58
N LEU A 87 -10.89 14.14 -17.82
CA LEU A 87 -9.69 14.87 -18.24
C LEU A 87 -9.88 16.40 -18.14
N GLN A 88 -11.02 16.92 -18.58
CA GLN A 88 -11.34 18.35 -18.45
C GLN A 88 -11.42 18.79 -16.97
N LEU A 89 -11.98 17.94 -16.11
CA LEU A 89 -12.04 18.22 -14.68
C LEU A 89 -10.63 18.25 -14.07
N LEU A 90 -9.80 17.27 -14.43
CA LEU A 90 -8.41 17.17 -13.99
C LEU A 90 -7.58 18.38 -14.43
N GLU A 91 -7.70 18.78 -15.70
CA GLU A 91 -7.04 19.96 -16.26
C GLU A 91 -7.43 21.22 -15.48
N LYS A 92 -8.73 21.44 -15.27
CA LYS A 92 -9.23 22.59 -14.49
C LYS A 92 -8.69 22.59 -13.06
N GLN A 93 -8.64 21.43 -12.40
CA GLN A 93 -8.08 21.31 -11.05
C GLN A 93 -6.59 21.66 -11.02
N LEU A 94 -5.81 21.19 -11.99
CA LEU A 94 -4.39 21.50 -12.11
C LEU A 94 -4.15 22.98 -12.41
N GLU A 95 -4.94 23.59 -13.29
CA GLU A 95 -4.85 25.01 -13.61
C GLU A 95 -5.13 25.91 -12.39
N MET A 96 -6.17 25.57 -11.62
CA MET A 96 -6.48 26.27 -10.37
C MET A 96 -5.34 26.15 -9.36
N ALA A 97 -4.84 24.94 -9.13
CA ALA A 97 -3.74 24.69 -8.19
C ALA A 97 -2.45 25.42 -8.62
N LEU A 98 -2.13 25.41 -9.92
CA LEU A 98 -0.97 26.10 -10.48
C LEU A 98 -1.08 27.62 -10.30
N THR A 99 -2.27 28.18 -10.54
CA THR A 99 -2.52 29.61 -10.35
C THR A 99 -2.32 30.02 -8.89
N GLN A 100 -2.87 29.27 -7.95
CA GLN A 100 -2.69 29.52 -6.51
C GLN A 100 -1.23 29.38 -6.08
N ALA A 101 -0.52 28.35 -6.58
CA ALA A 101 0.89 28.16 -6.28
C ALA A 101 1.76 29.31 -6.79
N ARG A 102 1.50 29.79 -8.02
CA ARG A 102 2.19 30.96 -8.59
C ARG A 102 1.91 32.22 -7.79
N GLN A 103 0.65 32.49 -7.45
CA GLN A 103 0.27 33.65 -6.65
C GLN A 103 0.99 33.64 -5.29
N ARG A 104 0.98 32.50 -4.60
CA ARG A 104 1.67 32.35 -3.30
C ARG A 104 3.18 32.54 -3.45
N LYS A 105 3.80 31.97 -4.49
CA LYS A 105 5.23 32.14 -4.76
C LYS A 105 5.59 33.62 -4.98
N THR A 106 4.81 34.32 -5.78
CA THR A 106 5.00 35.76 -6.04
C THR A 106 4.86 36.56 -4.74
N GLN A 107 3.83 36.28 -3.94
CA GLN A 107 3.61 36.96 -2.66
C GLN A 107 4.81 36.80 -1.72
N ILE A 108 5.30 35.57 -1.53
CA ILE A 108 6.49 35.29 -0.70
C ILE A 108 7.72 36.03 -1.23
N MET A 109 7.92 36.07 -2.56
CA MET A 109 9.06 36.74 -3.17
C MET A 109 9.02 38.26 -2.95
N ILE A 110 7.83 38.87 -3.03
CA ILE A 110 7.63 40.30 -2.74
C ILE A 110 7.95 40.58 -1.27
N GLU A 111 7.41 39.79 -0.34
CA GLU A 111 7.67 39.94 1.10
C GLU A 111 9.17 39.85 1.42
N GLN A 112 9.89 38.91 0.80
CA GLN A 112 11.34 38.78 0.94
C GLN A 112 12.10 39.99 0.39
N MET A 113 11.66 40.53 -0.75
CA MET A 113 12.29 41.71 -1.35
C MET A 113 12.11 42.95 -0.47
N GLU A 114 10.91 43.14 0.10
CA GLU A 114 10.61 44.23 1.03
C GLU A 114 11.45 44.13 2.32
N GLU A 115 11.59 42.91 2.85
CA GLU A 115 12.42 42.66 4.04
C GLU A 115 13.90 43.02 3.77
N LEU A 116 14.45 42.61 2.63
CA LEU A 116 15.83 42.92 2.24
C LEU A 116 16.04 44.42 2.04
N GLN A 117 15.14 45.11 1.35
CA GLN A 117 15.23 46.56 1.20
C GLN A 117 15.11 47.31 2.53
N LYS A 118 14.35 46.78 3.50
CA LYS A 118 14.28 47.37 4.84
C LYS A 118 15.61 47.21 5.57
N LYS A 119 16.28 46.06 5.44
CA LYS A 119 17.61 45.79 6.01
C LYS A 119 18.71 46.64 5.38
N GLU A 120 18.65 46.91 4.07
CA GLU A 120 19.63 47.78 3.40
C GLU A 120 19.51 49.25 3.83
N ARG A 121 18.30 49.68 4.19
CA ARG A 121 18.00 51.06 4.62
C ARG A 121 18.33 51.34 6.09
N HIS A 122 18.74 50.34 6.87
CA HIS A 122 19.17 50.46 8.28
C HIS A 122 20.64 50.04 8.40
#